data_AF-A0A4Q4DFY3-F1
#
_entry.id   AF-A0A4Q4DFY3-F1
#
_cell.length_a   1.000
_cell.length_b   1.000
_cell.length_c   1.000
_cell.angle_alpha   90.00
_cell.angle_beta   90.00
_cell.angle_gamma   90.00
#
_symmetry.space_group_name_H-M   'P 1'
#
loop_
_entity.id
_entity.type
_entity.pdbx_description
1 polymer ?
#
loop_
_entity_poly.entity_id
_entity_poly.type
_entity_poly.pdbx_seq_one_letter_code
_entity_poly.pdbx_strand_id
1 'polypeptide(L)'
;MNTPLPDVPEVRVVGLPQLTQGFDLVERLDLPMHLKVHGPLEPMTGERLAQLAENISLTGRGGAGFPFGKKLRAVAKAAIRRGVRPVVVINGSEGEPPCRKDTVLINRAPHLILDGALLAAEALGARTLVVAVTRNSTEVSIRAALAERGLSDRRGQALRARVIRTPERMVSGEASSVIRAIGGGPALPPGRRERAAESGVAGLPTLLSNAETFAQLAVAARIGARRYGHTGLDSEPGTVLLTISGAVARPMVVEAPSGVPLRYILQMAGAPPMPQGVLTGGYHGNWIDAMAAHEAVISKESFASFGGALGAGAILPIGPETCPLGEALRVANWLAAETAGQCGPCKLGLPAAAGGLSDVINGGGQAALEALRAVTQAVKGRGACKHPDGSARFFASTLSAFTDDLAAHVLDGGCGRETTGVLPLPGPGYQEAEESIPSGEKLAVDWTLCQGHGLCADIVPELIRMGPDGYPALADASVPMHLRGRAQRAVRRCPALALRIEQPAPARPERSPRAALPPSGGRKALGPGRG
;
A
#
# COMPACT_ATOMS: atom_id res chain seq x y z
N MET A 1 21.50 -7.62 6.10
CA MET A 1 20.86 -6.85 7.19
C MET A 1 19.52 -6.33 6.68
N ASN A 2 18.41 -7.00 7.03
CA ASN A 2 17.05 -6.58 6.66
C ASN A 2 16.46 -5.72 7.79
N THR A 3 17.14 -4.62 8.14
CA THR A 3 16.64 -3.71 9.19
C THR A 3 15.51 -2.87 8.59
N PRO A 4 14.28 -2.91 9.14
CA PRO A 4 13.21 -2.04 8.68
C PRO A 4 13.65 -0.58 8.76
N LEU A 5 13.26 0.23 7.77
CA LEU A 5 13.50 1.66 7.82
C LEU A 5 12.83 2.23 9.08
N PRO A 6 13.53 3.07 9.87
CA PRO A 6 12.89 3.78 10.98
C PRO A 6 11.73 4.63 10.44
N ASP A 7 10.77 4.96 11.31
CA ASP A 7 9.62 5.78 10.91
C ASP A 7 10.05 7.15 10.36
N VAL A 8 11.12 7.72 10.93
CA VAL A 8 11.75 8.95 10.46
C VAL A 8 13.23 8.66 10.19
N PRO A 9 13.60 8.21 8.97
CA PRO A 9 15.00 8.11 8.57
C PRO A 9 15.62 9.50 8.39
N GLU A 10 16.91 9.53 8.06
CA GLU A 10 17.59 10.77 7.68
C GLU A 10 16.79 11.51 6.60
N VAL A 11 16.56 12.82 6.81
CA VAL A 11 15.88 13.68 5.83
C VAL A 11 16.89 14.61 5.18
N ARG A 12 16.91 14.62 3.85
CA ARG A 12 17.78 15.48 3.03
C ARG A 12 16.96 16.34 2.07
N VAL A 13 17.59 17.40 1.60
CA VAL A 13 17.03 18.35 0.65
C VAL A 13 18.03 18.61 -0.45
N VAL A 14 17.55 18.63 -1.68
CA VAL A 14 18.26 19.17 -2.83
C VAL A 14 17.58 20.48 -3.22
N GLY A 15 18.32 21.58 -3.25
CA GLY A 15 17.75 22.90 -3.54
C GLY A 15 17.04 23.54 -2.34
N LEU A 16 16.00 24.33 -2.58
CA LEU A 16 15.25 25.01 -1.53
C LEU A 16 14.15 24.10 -0.97
N PRO A 17 14.06 23.89 0.35
CA PRO A 17 13.03 23.06 0.94
C PRO A 17 11.66 23.75 0.82
N GLN A 18 10.65 23.02 0.36
CA GLN A 18 9.26 23.47 0.34
C GLN A 18 8.43 22.71 1.37
N LEU A 19 8.50 21.37 1.35
CA LEU A 19 7.78 20.50 2.26
C LEU A 19 8.52 20.25 3.58
N THR A 20 9.85 20.27 3.54
CA THR A 20 10.73 20.00 4.69
C THR A 20 11.30 21.27 5.32
N GLN A 21 10.77 22.43 4.94
CA GLN A 21 11.20 23.72 5.49
C GLN A 21 11.05 23.71 7.02
N GLY A 22 12.11 24.08 7.75
CA GLY A 22 12.11 24.11 9.21
C GLY A 22 12.47 22.78 9.90
N PHE A 23 12.75 21.70 9.15
CA PHE A 23 13.16 20.42 9.74
C PHE A 23 14.55 20.48 10.38
N ASP A 24 15.37 21.44 9.98
CA ASP A 24 16.67 21.77 10.56
C ASP A 24 16.55 22.51 11.91
N LEU A 25 15.39 23.09 12.21
CA LEU A 25 15.16 23.91 13.40
C LEU A 25 14.64 23.11 14.59
N VAL A 26 13.73 22.16 14.33
CA VAL A 26 13.03 21.38 15.37
C VAL A 26 12.73 19.96 14.90
N GLU A 27 12.54 19.05 15.85
CA GLU A 27 12.19 17.67 15.53
C GLU A 27 10.77 17.51 14.98
N ARG A 28 9.83 18.34 15.42
CA ARG A 28 8.47 18.39 14.90
C ARG A 28 8.00 19.83 14.91
N LEU A 29 7.44 20.28 13.80
CA LEU A 29 6.78 21.58 13.71
C LEU A 29 5.43 21.50 14.41
N ASP A 30 5.40 21.90 15.69
CA ASP A 30 4.16 22.23 16.39
C ASP A 30 3.49 23.45 15.74
N LEU A 31 2.24 23.76 16.13
CA LEU A 31 1.48 24.83 15.50
C LEU A 31 2.19 26.20 15.53
N PRO A 32 2.75 26.68 16.67
CA PRO A 32 3.48 27.96 16.69
C PRO A 32 4.69 27.96 15.76
N MET A 33 5.52 26.91 15.77
CA MET A 33 6.70 26.85 14.91
C MET A 33 6.30 26.72 13.44
N HIS A 34 5.28 25.92 13.13
CA HIS A 34 4.70 25.82 11.79
C HIS A 34 4.25 27.18 11.24
N LEU A 35 3.53 27.97 12.05
CA LEU A 35 3.11 29.31 11.64
C LEU A 35 4.29 30.28 11.48
N LYS A 36 5.36 30.11 12.26
CA LYS A 36 6.59 30.90 12.09
C LYS A 36 7.33 30.54 10.80
N VAL A 37 7.38 29.26 10.42
CA VAL A 37 8.08 28.78 9.22
C VAL A 37 7.29 29.06 7.95
N HIS A 38 6.02 28.68 7.92
CA HIS A 38 5.20 28.71 6.71
C HIS A 38 4.23 29.90 6.64
N GLY A 39 3.99 30.61 7.76
CA GLY A 39 2.98 31.66 7.83
C GLY A 39 1.54 31.13 7.87
N PRO A 40 0.55 32.01 8.09
CA PRO A 40 -0.86 31.65 8.01
C PRO A 40 -1.28 31.32 6.57
N LEU A 41 -2.46 30.71 6.42
CA LEU A 41 -3.03 30.40 5.12
C LEU A 41 -4.37 31.12 4.95
N GLU A 42 -4.51 31.81 3.82
CA GLU A 42 -5.73 32.55 3.49
C GLU A 42 -6.79 31.63 2.88
N PRO A 43 -8.08 31.81 3.22
CA PRO A 43 -9.18 31.08 2.60
C PRO A 43 -9.20 31.21 1.07
N MET A 44 -9.56 30.11 0.39
CA MET A 44 -9.73 30.10 -1.06
C MET A 44 -11.05 29.45 -1.46
N THR A 45 -11.71 30.01 -2.47
CA THR A 45 -12.88 29.39 -3.08
C THR A 45 -12.49 28.10 -3.80
N GLY A 46 -13.44 27.16 -3.93
CA GLY A 46 -13.19 25.88 -4.61
C GLY A 46 -12.69 26.02 -6.04
N GLU A 47 -13.18 27.01 -6.78
CA GLU A 47 -12.71 27.28 -8.14
C GLU A 47 -11.26 27.79 -8.17
N ARG A 48 -10.93 28.75 -7.31
CA ARG A 48 -9.57 29.30 -7.23
C ARG A 48 -8.58 28.23 -6.75
N LEU A 49 -8.99 27.34 -5.86
CA LEU A 49 -8.20 26.21 -5.40
C LEU A 49 -7.99 25.17 -6.49
N ALA A 50 -9.02 24.86 -7.29
CA ALA A 50 -8.90 23.97 -8.44
C ALA A 50 -7.95 24.54 -9.50
N GLN A 51 -8.09 25.83 -9.83
CA GLN A 51 -7.21 26.51 -10.78
C GLN A 51 -5.77 26.56 -10.30
N LEU A 52 -5.54 26.84 -9.00
CA LEU A 52 -4.20 26.77 -8.40
C LEU A 52 -3.59 25.38 -8.58
N ALA A 53 -4.34 24.33 -8.26
CA ALA A 53 -3.88 22.95 -8.41
C ALA A 53 -3.60 22.58 -9.88
N GLU A 54 -4.39 23.09 -10.82
CA GLU A 54 -4.18 22.89 -12.26
C GLU A 54 -2.92 23.64 -12.75
N ASN A 55 -2.72 24.88 -12.32
CA ASN A 55 -1.57 25.72 -12.71
C ASN A 55 -0.21 25.17 -12.24
N ILE A 56 -0.21 24.37 -11.18
CA ILE A 56 1.00 23.69 -10.68
C ILE A 56 1.06 22.21 -11.07
N SER A 57 0.19 21.76 -11.98
CA SER A 57 0.10 20.35 -12.41
C SER A 57 -0.03 19.36 -11.23
N LEU A 58 -0.75 19.75 -10.16
CA LEU A 58 -0.87 18.94 -8.95
C LEU A 58 -1.63 17.65 -9.23
N THR A 59 -0.94 16.55 -9.05
CA THR A 59 -1.44 15.19 -9.22
C THR A 59 -1.22 14.43 -7.93
N GLY A 60 -2.10 13.46 -7.63
CA GLY A 60 -2.01 12.68 -6.40
C GLY A 60 -0.64 11.99 -6.23
N ARG A 61 0.00 12.24 -5.09
CA ARG A 61 1.34 11.73 -4.72
C ARG A 61 1.35 10.34 -4.05
N GLY A 62 0.21 9.65 -4.06
CA GLY A 62 0.06 8.26 -3.57
C GLY A 62 0.08 7.20 -4.67
N GLY A 63 0.86 7.38 -5.74
CA GLY A 63 1.03 6.40 -6.82
C GLY A 63 0.04 6.46 -7.99
N ALA A 64 -1.23 6.83 -7.77
CA ALA A 64 -2.23 6.85 -8.85
C ALA A 64 -2.13 8.07 -9.81
N GLY A 65 -1.53 9.18 -9.37
CA GLY A 65 -1.27 10.34 -10.23
C GLY A 65 -2.48 11.10 -10.76
N PHE A 66 -3.68 10.92 -10.18
CA PHE A 66 -4.89 11.60 -10.68
C PHE A 66 -4.83 13.13 -10.42
N PRO A 67 -5.23 14.00 -11.37
CA PRO A 67 -5.20 15.46 -11.19
C PRO A 67 -6.11 15.95 -10.05
N PHE A 68 -5.54 16.72 -9.12
CA PHE A 68 -6.25 17.15 -7.91
C PHE A 68 -7.40 18.11 -8.23
N GLY A 69 -7.20 19.11 -9.11
CA GLY A 69 -8.25 20.06 -9.51
C GLY A 69 -9.49 19.39 -10.09
N LYS A 70 -9.30 18.40 -10.99
CA LYS A 70 -10.39 17.58 -11.53
C LYS A 70 -11.12 16.80 -10.43
N LYS A 71 -10.38 16.26 -9.46
CA LYS A 71 -10.95 15.53 -8.32
C LYS A 71 -11.81 16.45 -7.44
N LEU A 72 -11.30 17.64 -7.13
CA LEU A 72 -11.98 18.65 -6.34
C LEU A 72 -13.30 19.07 -7.01
N ARG A 73 -13.25 19.41 -8.31
CA ARG A 73 -14.44 19.76 -9.11
C ARG A 73 -15.48 18.62 -9.14
N ALA A 74 -15.03 17.37 -9.27
CA ALA A 74 -15.94 16.22 -9.28
C ALA A 74 -16.68 16.05 -7.95
N VAL A 75 -15.98 16.21 -6.81
CA VAL A 75 -16.59 16.16 -5.47
C VAL A 75 -17.56 17.32 -5.29
N ALA A 76 -17.16 18.55 -5.65
CA ALA A 76 -18.03 19.73 -5.57
C ALA A 76 -19.32 19.55 -6.38
N LYS A 77 -19.21 19.11 -7.64
CA LYS A 77 -20.36 18.84 -8.51
C LYS A 77 -21.29 17.77 -7.91
N ALA A 78 -20.73 16.70 -7.36
CA ALA A 78 -21.52 15.63 -6.73
C ALA A 78 -22.22 16.11 -5.46
N ALA A 79 -21.56 16.91 -4.63
CA ALA A 79 -22.12 17.51 -3.42
C ALA A 79 -23.27 18.46 -3.72
N ILE A 80 -23.08 19.40 -4.66
CA ILE A 80 -24.11 20.35 -5.10
C ILE A 80 -25.33 19.62 -5.64
N ARG A 81 -25.13 18.69 -6.58
CA ARG A 81 -26.22 17.91 -7.19
C ARG A 81 -27.06 17.15 -6.16
N ARG A 82 -26.43 16.67 -5.09
CA ARG A 82 -27.09 15.86 -4.04
C ARG A 82 -27.60 16.70 -2.86
N GLY A 83 -27.26 17.99 -2.78
CA GLY A 83 -27.60 18.83 -1.62
C GLY A 83 -26.96 18.35 -0.31
N VAL A 84 -25.80 17.68 -0.37
CA VAL A 84 -25.11 17.13 0.80
C VAL A 84 -23.73 17.73 0.96
N ARG A 85 -23.24 17.79 2.20
CA ARG A 85 -21.87 18.22 2.50
C ARG A 85 -20.90 17.06 2.25
N PRO A 86 -19.78 17.30 1.57
CA PRO A 86 -18.79 16.25 1.32
C PRO A 86 -17.93 15.96 2.57
N VAL A 87 -17.14 14.89 2.48
CA VAL A 87 -16.13 14.50 3.47
C VAL A 87 -14.74 14.72 2.87
N VAL A 88 -13.80 15.22 3.66
CA VAL A 88 -12.38 15.28 3.29
C VAL A 88 -11.62 14.18 4.02
N VAL A 89 -10.80 13.43 3.30
CA VAL A 89 -9.98 12.35 3.85
C VAL A 89 -8.52 12.57 3.48
N ILE A 90 -7.67 12.66 4.50
CA ILE A 90 -6.22 12.61 4.36
C ILE A 90 -5.81 11.14 4.43
N ASN A 91 -5.27 10.62 3.34
CA ASN A 91 -4.69 9.29 3.29
C ASN A 91 -3.19 9.38 3.58
N GLY A 92 -2.83 9.20 4.84
CA GLY A 92 -1.47 9.01 5.32
C GLY A 92 -1.13 7.54 5.57
N SER A 93 -1.93 6.60 5.04
CA SER A 93 -1.67 5.17 5.18
C SER A 93 -0.54 4.76 4.23
N GLU A 94 0.63 4.47 4.79
CA GLU A 94 1.85 4.07 4.07
C GLU A 94 2.24 2.65 4.48
N GLY A 95 1.72 1.66 3.75
CA GLY A 95 1.91 0.21 4.02
C GLY A 95 2.95 -0.48 3.14
N GLU A 96 3.58 0.25 2.22
CA GLU A 96 4.72 -0.27 1.45
C GLU A 96 5.98 -0.27 2.33
N PRO A 97 6.64 -1.42 2.55
CA PRO A 97 7.84 -1.50 3.38
C PRO A 97 8.94 -0.47 3.04
N PRO A 98 9.25 -0.18 1.76
CA PRO A 98 10.30 0.77 1.39
C PRO A 98 9.88 2.26 1.50
N CYS A 99 8.62 2.58 1.76
CA CYS A 99 8.13 3.96 1.71
C CYS A 99 8.12 4.59 3.10
N ARG A 100 8.66 5.82 3.22
CA ARG A 100 8.66 6.60 4.47
C ARG A 100 8.28 8.07 4.30
N LYS A 101 8.03 8.54 3.06
CA LYS A 101 7.85 9.96 2.78
C LYS A 101 6.65 10.55 3.52
N ASP A 102 5.54 9.83 3.57
CA ASP A 102 4.32 10.31 4.21
C ASP A 102 4.43 10.17 5.73
N THR A 103 5.05 9.08 6.21
CA THR A 103 5.39 8.91 7.63
C THR A 103 6.25 10.06 8.15
N VAL A 104 7.32 10.42 7.42
CA VAL A 104 8.18 11.56 7.74
C VAL A 104 7.38 12.86 7.78
N LEU A 105 6.60 13.15 6.74
CA LEU A 105 5.84 14.39 6.66
C LEU A 105 4.82 14.53 7.79
N ILE A 106 4.15 13.43 8.17
CA ILE A 106 3.21 13.40 9.28
C ILE A 106 3.91 13.60 10.63
N ASN A 107 5.06 12.98 10.85
CA ASN A 107 5.78 13.09 12.12
C ASN A 107 6.51 14.43 12.28
N ARG A 108 6.94 15.05 11.18
CA ARG A 108 7.74 16.29 11.19
C ARG A 108 6.94 17.55 10.91
N ALA A 109 5.95 17.50 10.00
CA ALA A 109 5.20 18.66 9.49
C ALA A 109 3.67 18.42 9.43
N PRO A 110 3.02 17.87 10.48
CA PRO A 110 1.60 17.50 10.40
C PRO A 110 0.69 18.69 10.07
N HIS A 111 1.05 19.90 10.52
CA HIS A 111 0.29 21.11 10.28
C HIS A 111 0.26 21.53 8.81
N LEU A 112 1.30 21.24 8.02
CA LEU A 112 1.35 21.54 6.60
C LEU A 112 0.35 20.67 5.81
N ILE A 113 0.23 19.39 6.19
CA ILE A 113 -0.77 18.48 5.63
C ILE A 113 -2.19 18.96 6.01
N LEU A 114 -2.38 19.31 7.29
CA LEU A 114 -3.67 19.78 7.78
C LEU A 114 -4.10 21.08 7.09
N ASP A 115 -3.19 22.02 6.83
CA ASP A 115 -3.51 23.26 6.13
C ASP A 115 -4.14 23.01 4.76
N GLY A 116 -3.54 22.14 3.94
CA GLY A 116 -4.08 21.83 2.61
C GLY A 116 -5.42 21.12 2.68
N ALA A 117 -5.60 20.24 3.67
CA ALA A 117 -6.86 19.53 3.87
C ALA A 117 -7.98 20.43 4.40
N LEU A 118 -7.66 21.35 5.32
CA LEU A 118 -8.58 22.34 5.86
C LEU A 118 -8.99 23.35 4.78
N LEU A 119 -8.05 23.80 3.95
CA LEU A 119 -8.32 24.65 2.79
C LEU A 119 -9.31 23.99 1.82
N ALA A 120 -9.09 22.70 1.51
CA ALA A 120 -10.00 21.94 0.67
C ALA A 120 -11.36 21.69 1.34
N ALA A 121 -11.39 21.48 2.66
CA ALA A 121 -12.62 21.29 3.42
C ALA A 121 -13.48 22.55 3.43
N GLU A 122 -12.87 23.71 3.67
CA GLU A 122 -13.53 25.02 3.62
C GLU A 122 -14.08 25.30 2.22
N ALA A 123 -13.24 25.13 1.19
CA ALA A 123 -13.61 25.34 -0.21
C ALA A 123 -14.81 24.47 -0.67
N LEU A 124 -15.00 23.31 -0.06
CA LEU A 124 -16.09 22.38 -0.33
C LEU A 124 -17.29 22.50 0.65
N GLY A 125 -17.18 23.32 1.70
CA GLY A 125 -18.16 23.38 2.78
C GLY A 125 -18.27 22.07 3.60
N ALA A 126 -17.22 21.25 3.61
CA ALA A 126 -17.15 20.00 4.34
C ALA A 126 -17.17 20.24 5.85
N ARG A 127 -17.83 19.34 6.59
CA ARG A 127 -17.89 19.36 8.06
C ARG A 127 -17.24 18.15 8.74
N THR A 128 -16.65 17.27 7.94
CA THR A 128 -15.98 16.06 8.41
C THR A 128 -14.62 15.95 7.74
N LEU A 129 -13.59 15.89 8.56
CA LEU A 129 -12.21 15.59 8.20
C LEU A 129 -11.82 14.26 8.85
N VAL A 130 -11.29 13.33 8.06
CA VAL A 130 -10.75 12.07 8.59
C VAL A 130 -9.30 11.93 8.15
N VAL A 131 -8.41 11.60 9.08
CA VAL A 131 -7.02 11.27 8.78
C VAL A 131 -6.84 9.78 8.97
N ALA A 132 -6.52 9.07 7.89
CA ALA A 132 -6.16 7.66 7.95
C ALA A 132 -4.63 7.55 8.00
N VAL A 133 -4.14 6.79 8.98
CA VAL A 133 -2.71 6.53 9.17
C VAL A 133 -2.49 5.06 9.42
N THR A 134 -1.24 4.61 9.34
CA THR A 134 -0.92 3.20 9.54
C THR A 134 -0.06 2.96 10.78
N ARG A 135 0.84 3.88 11.13
CA ARG A 135 1.81 3.70 12.22
C ARG A 135 1.39 4.39 13.50
N ASN A 136 1.83 3.86 14.64
CA ASN A 136 1.57 4.49 15.94
C ASN A 136 2.15 5.91 16.04
N SER A 137 3.38 6.12 15.56
CA SER A 137 4.03 7.44 15.53
C SER A 137 3.16 8.47 14.79
N THR A 138 2.68 8.09 13.60
CA THR A 138 1.83 8.95 12.76
C THR A 138 0.47 9.25 13.39
N GLU A 139 -0.12 8.29 14.10
CA GLU A 139 -1.36 8.50 14.85
C GLU A 139 -1.15 9.52 15.98
N VAL A 140 -0.09 9.34 16.77
CA VAL A 140 0.26 10.26 17.87
C VAL A 140 0.50 11.67 17.33
N SER A 141 1.30 11.82 16.26
CA SER A 141 1.63 13.14 15.70
C SER A 141 0.40 13.89 15.19
N ILE A 142 -0.50 13.22 14.47
CA ILE A 142 -1.74 13.84 13.97
C ILE A 142 -2.69 14.17 15.10
N ARG A 143 -2.86 13.28 16.10
CA ARG A 143 -3.73 13.56 17.25
C ARG A 143 -3.25 14.81 18.01
N ALA A 144 -1.93 14.94 18.22
CA ALA A 144 -1.35 16.15 18.79
C ALA A 144 -1.64 17.38 17.92
N ALA A 145 -1.42 17.31 16.61
CA ALA A 145 -1.65 18.44 15.70
C ALA A 145 -3.13 18.87 15.62
N LEU A 146 -4.07 17.93 15.68
CA LEU A 146 -5.50 18.23 15.78
C LEU A 146 -5.84 18.93 17.09
N ALA A 147 -5.27 18.46 18.21
CA ALA A 147 -5.47 19.08 19.53
C ALA A 147 -4.90 20.51 19.59
N GLU A 148 -3.70 20.74 19.04
CA GLU A 148 -3.07 22.06 18.93
C GLU A 148 -3.94 23.06 18.13
N ARG A 149 -4.72 22.57 17.15
CA ARG A 149 -5.69 23.39 16.38
C ARG A 149 -7.09 23.47 17.01
N GLY A 150 -7.33 22.83 18.16
CA GLY A 150 -8.66 22.75 18.78
C GLY A 150 -9.68 21.91 18.00
N LEU A 151 -9.23 21.09 17.05
CA LEU A 151 -10.09 20.24 16.22
C LEU A 151 -10.37 18.92 16.94
N SER A 152 -11.64 18.52 16.99
CA SER A 152 -12.03 17.25 17.62
C SER A 152 -13.23 16.61 16.91
N ASP A 153 -13.56 15.37 17.27
CA ASP A 153 -14.75 14.69 16.74
C ASP A 153 -16.04 15.00 17.53
N ARG A 154 -16.04 16.09 18.33
CA ARG A 154 -17.20 16.46 19.17
C ARG A 154 -18.33 17.04 18.33
N ARG A 155 -19.56 16.71 18.70
CA ARG A 155 -20.77 17.34 18.11
C ARG A 155 -20.76 18.84 18.41
N GLY A 156 -21.27 19.65 17.47
CA GLY A 156 -21.34 21.11 17.60
C GLY A 156 -20.12 21.86 17.08
N GLN A 157 -18.98 21.19 16.80
CA GLN A 157 -17.87 21.84 16.09
C GLN A 157 -18.24 22.17 14.64
N ALA A 158 -17.71 23.29 14.14
CA ALA A 158 -17.90 23.70 12.74
C ALA A 158 -17.35 22.66 11.76
N LEU A 159 -16.19 22.06 12.10
CA LEU A 159 -15.56 20.95 11.41
C LEU A 159 -15.19 19.88 12.43
N ARG A 160 -15.66 18.65 12.23
CA ARG A 160 -15.29 17.49 13.05
C ARG A 160 -14.07 16.82 12.45
N ALA A 161 -13.03 16.58 13.25
CA ALA A 161 -11.82 15.91 12.82
C ALA A 161 -11.53 14.66 13.66
N ARG A 162 -11.16 13.56 13.01
CA ARG A 162 -10.77 12.32 13.70
C ARG A 162 -9.67 11.57 12.96
N VAL A 163 -8.95 10.74 13.71
CA VAL A 163 -7.89 9.86 13.20
C VAL A 163 -8.38 8.42 13.27
N ILE A 164 -8.11 7.65 12.22
CA ILE A 164 -8.25 6.20 12.22
C ILE A 164 -6.89 5.56 11.94
N ARG A 165 -6.61 4.42 12.57
CA ARG A 165 -5.44 3.60 12.24
C ARG A 165 -5.88 2.41 11.38
N THR A 166 -5.25 2.25 10.23
CA THR A 166 -5.44 1.09 9.34
C THR A 166 -4.31 0.07 9.56
N PRO A 167 -4.55 -1.23 9.33
CA PRO A 167 -3.51 -2.27 9.30
C PRO A 167 -2.33 -1.90 8.39
N GLU A 168 -1.12 -2.33 8.74
CA GLU A 168 0.09 -2.12 7.94
C GLU A 168 0.22 -3.16 6.82
N ARG A 169 -0.72 -3.10 5.86
CA ARG A 169 -0.74 -3.96 4.68
C ARG A 169 -0.70 -3.17 3.39
N MET A 170 -0.21 -3.80 2.32
CA MET A 170 -0.12 -3.20 0.99
C MET A 170 -1.46 -2.66 0.49
N VAL A 171 -2.54 -3.43 0.70
CA VAL A 171 -3.87 -3.07 0.21
C VAL A 171 -4.61 -2.08 1.11
N SER A 172 -4.18 -1.91 2.37
CA SER A 172 -4.89 -1.08 3.34
C SER A 172 -4.80 0.42 3.02
N GLY A 173 -3.73 0.86 2.36
CA GLY A 173 -3.58 2.24 1.87
C GLY A 173 -4.37 2.56 0.60
N GLU A 174 -5.01 1.58 -0.04
CA GLU A 174 -5.82 1.81 -1.23
C GLU A 174 -7.08 2.63 -0.89
N ALA A 175 -7.44 3.59 -1.75
CA ALA A 175 -8.46 4.59 -1.45
C ALA A 175 -9.82 4.02 -1.02
N SER A 176 -10.32 2.98 -1.69
CA SER A 176 -11.59 2.34 -1.32
C SER A 176 -11.48 1.50 -0.04
N SER A 177 -10.30 0.94 0.23
CA SER A 177 -9.98 0.24 1.48
C SER A 177 -9.99 1.19 2.67
N VAL A 178 -9.37 2.37 2.52
CA VAL A 178 -9.40 3.44 3.52
C VAL A 178 -10.83 3.90 3.78
N ILE A 179 -11.62 4.17 2.73
CA ILE A 179 -13.03 4.58 2.88
C ILE A 179 -13.83 3.53 3.66
N ARG A 180 -13.64 2.24 3.35
CA ARG A 180 -14.31 1.14 4.05
C ARG A 180 -13.90 1.05 5.52
N ALA A 181 -12.60 1.22 5.82
CA ALA A 181 -12.07 1.25 7.18
C ALA A 181 -12.64 2.41 8.01
N ILE A 182 -12.80 3.60 7.42
CA ILE A 182 -13.45 4.75 8.07
C ILE A 182 -14.90 4.44 8.49
N GLY A 183 -15.58 3.58 7.73
CA GLY A 183 -16.92 3.08 8.04
C GLY A 183 -16.96 1.94 9.07
N GLY A 184 -15.81 1.53 9.63
CA GLY A 184 -15.71 0.39 10.56
C GLY A 184 -15.64 -0.98 9.89
N GLY A 185 -15.59 -1.04 8.55
CA GLY A 185 -15.36 -2.28 7.82
C GLY A 185 -13.88 -2.68 7.77
N PRO A 186 -13.55 -3.86 7.21
CA PRO A 186 -12.16 -4.26 7.01
C PRO A 186 -11.46 -3.31 6.03
N ALA A 187 -10.17 -3.05 6.25
CA ALA A 187 -9.32 -2.24 5.37
C ALA A 187 -8.91 -3.01 4.10
N LEU A 188 -9.92 -3.44 3.34
CA LEU A 188 -9.81 -4.18 2.09
C LEU A 188 -10.70 -3.53 1.02
N PRO A 189 -10.27 -3.52 -0.25
CA PRO A 189 -11.06 -2.92 -1.32
C PRO A 189 -12.39 -3.67 -1.43
N PRO A 190 -13.51 -3.01 -1.77
CA PRO A 190 -14.77 -3.69 -2.05
C PRO A 190 -14.72 -4.39 -3.40
N GLY A 191 -15.53 -5.44 -3.59
CA GLY A 191 -15.61 -6.17 -4.86
C GLY A 191 -16.12 -5.31 -6.03
N ARG A 192 -16.93 -4.28 -5.75
CA ARG A 192 -17.38 -3.29 -6.73
C ARG A 192 -16.71 -1.94 -6.48
N ARG A 193 -16.05 -1.39 -7.49
CA ARG A 193 -15.45 -0.05 -7.42
C ARG A 193 -16.51 1.03 -7.57
N GLU A 194 -16.59 1.91 -6.59
CA GLU A 194 -17.30 3.18 -6.69
C GLU A 194 -16.30 4.33 -6.62
N ARG A 195 -16.56 5.41 -7.36
CA ARG A 195 -15.71 6.59 -7.28
C ARG A 195 -16.00 7.30 -5.96
N ALA A 196 -14.97 7.51 -5.15
CA ALA A 196 -15.06 8.24 -3.89
C ALA A 196 -15.74 9.62 -4.04
N ALA A 197 -15.53 10.28 -5.18
CA ALA A 197 -16.16 11.57 -5.48
C ALA A 197 -17.69 11.50 -5.60
N GLU A 198 -18.24 10.33 -5.93
CA GLU A 198 -19.69 10.11 -6.08
C GLU A 198 -20.28 9.49 -4.82
N SER A 199 -19.64 8.43 -4.29
CA SER A 199 -20.05 7.65 -3.14
C SER A 199 -18.80 7.19 -2.38
N GLY A 200 -18.51 7.81 -1.24
CA GLY A 200 -17.36 7.54 -0.41
C GLY A 200 -17.76 7.25 1.05
N VAL A 201 -17.18 7.98 1.99
CA VAL A 201 -17.42 7.78 3.44
C VAL A 201 -18.91 7.98 3.74
N ALA A 202 -19.54 6.96 4.34
CA ALA A 202 -20.98 6.94 4.61
C ALA A 202 -21.86 7.24 3.37
N GLY A 203 -21.39 6.87 2.17
CA GLY A 203 -22.09 7.13 0.91
C GLY A 203 -22.08 8.60 0.47
N LEU A 204 -21.32 9.47 1.14
CA LEU A 204 -21.20 10.90 0.81
C LEU A 204 -20.08 11.16 -0.21
N PRO A 205 -20.20 12.19 -1.06
CA PRO A 205 -19.10 12.65 -1.91
C PRO A 205 -17.84 12.90 -1.06
N THR A 206 -16.73 12.28 -1.43
CA THR A 206 -15.52 12.27 -0.60
C THR A 206 -14.30 12.73 -1.40
N LEU A 207 -13.64 13.79 -0.93
CA LEU A 207 -12.31 14.17 -1.38
C LEU A 207 -11.25 13.44 -0.55
N LEU A 208 -10.83 12.29 -1.03
CA LEU A 208 -9.70 11.55 -0.46
C LEU A 208 -8.41 11.92 -1.20
N SER A 209 -7.34 12.31 -0.53
CA SER A 209 -6.04 12.50 -1.18
C SER A 209 -4.87 12.14 -0.26
N ASN A 210 -3.72 11.85 -0.85
CA ASN A 210 -2.50 11.49 -0.11
C ASN A 210 -1.98 12.68 0.72
N ALA A 211 -1.34 12.40 1.86
CA ALA A 211 -0.81 13.41 2.79
C ALA A 211 0.11 14.43 2.10
N GLU A 212 1.10 13.99 1.33
CA GLU A 212 1.99 14.88 0.56
C GLU A 212 1.20 15.75 -0.44
N THR A 213 0.11 15.25 -1.02
CA THR A 213 -0.70 16.03 -1.97
C THR A 213 -1.34 17.25 -1.30
N PHE A 214 -1.82 17.11 -0.07
CA PHE A 214 -2.35 18.24 0.70
C PHE A 214 -1.25 19.20 1.14
N ALA A 215 -0.08 18.69 1.54
CA ALA A 215 1.04 19.55 1.90
C ALA A 215 1.53 20.39 0.70
N GLN A 216 1.63 19.80 -0.49
CA GLN A 216 1.97 20.53 -1.72
C GLN A 216 0.93 21.61 -2.05
N LEU A 217 -0.37 21.30 -1.86
CA LEU A 217 -1.44 22.28 -2.02
C LEU A 217 -1.29 23.46 -1.03
N ALA A 218 -0.91 23.18 0.22
CA ALA A 218 -0.71 24.18 1.25
C ALA A 218 0.47 25.11 0.96
N VAL A 219 1.57 24.59 0.42
CA VAL A 219 2.71 25.40 -0.02
C VAL A 219 2.30 26.27 -1.20
N ALA A 220 1.69 25.68 -2.23
CA ALA A 220 1.26 26.40 -3.42
C ALA A 220 0.26 27.52 -3.11
N ALA A 221 -0.64 27.32 -2.14
CA ALA A 221 -1.61 28.32 -1.71
C ALA A 221 -0.95 29.55 -1.07
N ARG A 222 0.20 29.37 -0.40
CA ARG A 222 0.95 30.46 0.23
C ARG A 222 1.81 31.25 -0.75
N ILE A 223 2.55 30.55 -1.60
CA ILE A 223 3.55 31.20 -2.47
C ILE A 223 2.98 31.56 -3.85
N GLY A 224 1.83 30.98 -4.21
CA GLY A 224 1.19 31.14 -5.51
C GLY A 224 1.85 30.32 -6.62
N ALA A 225 1.05 29.99 -7.65
CA ALA A 225 1.48 29.10 -8.74
C ALA A 225 2.78 29.54 -9.43
N ARG A 226 2.96 30.85 -9.66
CA ARG A 226 4.18 31.38 -10.32
C ARG A 226 5.45 31.06 -9.52
N ARG A 227 5.46 31.33 -8.22
CA ARG A 227 6.66 31.06 -7.38
C ARG A 227 6.86 29.56 -7.18
N TYR A 228 5.76 28.80 -7.05
CA TYR A 228 5.82 27.35 -6.98
C TYR A 228 6.49 26.76 -8.25
N GLY A 229 6.16 27.30 -9.42
CA GLY A 229 6.75 26.91 -10.71
C GLY A 229 8.21 27.33 -10.94
N HIS A 230 8.82 28.13 -10.07
CA HIS A 230 10.26 28.44 -10.16
C HIS A 230 11.15 27.29 -9.64
N THR A 231 10.56 26.21 -9.16
CA THR A 231 11.25 24.99 -8.72
C THR A 231 10.79 23.83 -9.57
N GLY A 232 11.71 22.95 -9.96
CA GLY A 232 11.41 21.78 -10.79
C GLY A 232 11.35 22.09 -12.29
N LEU A 233 10.91 21.11 -13.06
CA LEU A 233 10.64 21.21 -14.50
C LEU A 233 9.35 21.98 -14.77
N ASP A 234 9.27 22.68 -15.90
CA ASP A 234 8.06 23.39 -16.34
C ASP A 234 6.84 22.45 -16.49
N SER A 235 7.07 21.20 -16.93
CA SER A 235 6.01 20.19 -17.08
C SER A 235 5.59 19.55 -15.74
N GLU A 236 6.45 19.57 -14.73
CA GLU A 236 6.25 18.94 -13.42
C GLU A 236 6.73 19.86 -12.28
N PRO A 237 6.14 21.04 -12.08
CA PRO A 237 6.66 22.04 -11.16
C PRO A 237 6.62 21.57 -9.69
N GLY A 238 7.50 22.17 -8.90
CA GLY A 238 7.69 21.92 -7.47
C GLY A 238 8.69 20.81 -7.16
N THR A 239 8.66 20.38 -5.91
CA THR A 239 9.49 19.29 -5.38
C THR A 239 8.71 17.97 -5.32
N VAL A 240 9.43 16.88 -5.16
CA VAL A 240 8.89 15.55 -4.82
C VAL A 240 9.63 15.01 -3.61
N LEU A 241 8.92 14.26 -2.76
CA LEU A 241 9.56 13.46 -1.72
C LEU A 241 9.85 12.06 -2.25
N LEU A 242 11.10 11.63 -2.11
CA LEU A 242 11.54 10.29 -2.46
C LEU A 242 12.01 9.55 -1.20
N THR A 243 11.68 8.27 -1.09
CA THR A 243 12.34 7.38 -0.10
C THR A 243 13.40 6.58 -0.83
N ILE A 244 14.67 6.73 -0.41
CA ILE A 244 15.80 5.99 -0.95
C ILE A 244 16.15 4.87 0.03
N SER A 245 16.07 3.62 -0.42
CA SER A 245 16.52 2.45 0.35
C SER A 245 17.04 1.37 -0.62
N GLY A 246 17.17 0.11 -0.21
CA GLY A 246 17.85 -0.89 -1.05
C GLY A 246 19.34 -0.96 -0.75
N ALA A 247 20.15 -1.18 -1.78
CA ALA A 247 21.61 -1.24 -1.67
C ALA A 247 22.23 0.16 -1.56
N VAL A 248 22.02 0.81 -0.42
CA VAL A 248 22.53 2.15 -0.10
C VAL A 248 23.13 2.17 1.30
N ALA A 249 24.19 2.94 1.50
CA ALA A 249 24.81 3.11 2.82
C ALA A 249 23.95 3.95 3.79
N ARG A 250 23.18 4.89 3.26
CA ARG A 250 22.34 5.82 4.03
C ARG A 250 20.91 5.84 3.48
N PRO A 251 20.02 4.95 3.94
CA PRO A 251 18.62 5.05 3.61
C PRO A 251 18.02 6.37 4.14
N MET A 252 17.26 7.07 3.32
CA MET A 252 16.82 8.43 3.61
C MET A 252 15.48 8.77 2.95
N VAL A 253 14.84 9.84 3.43
CA VAL A 253 13.84 10.58 2.66
C VAL A 253 14.50 11.83 2.12
N VAL A 254 14.33 12.11 0.82
CA VAL A 254 14.87 13.30 0.18
C VAL A 254 13.76 14.11 -0.45
N GLU A 255 13.73 15.41 -0.18
CA GLU A 255 12.99 16.38 -0.98
C GLU A 255 13.88 16.87 -2.12
N ALA A 256 13.43 16.70 -3.37
CA ALA A 256 14.17 17.16 -4.54
C ALA A 256 13.24 17.81 -5.56
N PRO A 257 13.66 18.89 -6.24
CA PRO A 257 13.01 19.39 -7.44
C PRO A 257 12.91 18.30 -8.49
N SER A 258 11.82 18.30 -9.27
CA SER A 258 11.80 17.52 -10.50
C SER A 258 12.92 17.98 -11.44
N GLY A 259 13.42 17.07 -12.28
CA GLY A 259 14.54 17.33 -13.20
C GLY A 259 15.93 17.13 -12.60
N VAL A 260 16.06 16.94 -11.29
CA VAL A 260 17.34 16.55 -10.67
C VAL A 260 17.79 15.18 -11.22
N PRO A 261 19.07 14.98 -11.60
CA PRO A 261 19.54 13.66 -12.05
C PRO A 261 19.37 12.58 -10.98
N LEU A 262 18.81 11.42 -11.34
CA LEU A 262 18.62 10.30 -10.41
C LEU A 262 19.96 9.83 -9.83
N ARG A 263 21.01 9.75 -10.66
CA ARG A 263 22.38 9.41 -10.23
C ARG A 263 22.89 10.27 -9.07
N TYR A 264 22.53 11.55 -9.03
CA TYR A 264 22.95 12.46 -7.96
C TYR A 264 22.28 12.08 -6.62
N ILE A 265 20.98 11.75 -6.67
CA ILE A 265 20.23 11.27 -5.50
C ILE A 265 20.78 9.93 -5.00
N LEU A 266 21.08 9.00 -5.92
CA LEU A 266 21.66 7.69 -5.58
C LEU A 266 23.04 7.84 -4.93
N GLN A 267 23.91 8.70 -5.49
CA GLN A 267 25.23 8.98 -4.92
C GLN A 267 25.14 9.58 -3.50
N MET A 268 24.20 10.50 -3.27
CA MET A 268 23.97 11.10 -1.95
C MET A 268 23.59 10.04 -0.90
N ALA A 269 22.81 9.03 -1.28
CA ALA A 269 22.47 7.89 -0.43
C ALA A 269 23.60 6.86 -0.27
N GLY A 270 24.70 7.01 -1.02
CA GLY A 270 25.80 6.05 -1.02
C GLY A 270 25.42 4.74 -1.72
N ALA A 271 24.64 4.82 -2.80
CA ALA A 271 24.46 3.71 -3.72
C ALA A 271 25.75 3.42 -4.50
N PRO A 272 25.95 2.20 -5.02
CA PRO A 272 27.00 1.91 -5.98
C PRO A 272 26.93 2.87 -7.17
N PRO A 273 28.08 3.33 -7.73
CA PRO A 273 28.09 4.23 -8.89
C PRO A 273 27.32 3.69 -10.09
N MET A 274 27.34 2.36 -10.25
CA MET A 274 26.63 1.60 -11.26
C MET A 274 25.86 0.47 -10.58
N PRO A 275 24.62 0.71 -10.13
CA PRO A 275 23.77 -0.36 -9.60
C PRO A 275 23.38 -1.33 -10.72
N GLN A 276 23.11 -2.59 -10.39
CA GLN A 276 22.64 -3.59 -11.37
C GLN A 276 21.29 -3.20 -11.98
N GLY A 277 20.46 -2.55 -11.18
CA GLY A 277 19.18 -1.99 -11.59
C GLY A 277 18.59 -1.16 -10.47
N VAL A 278 17.60 -0.33 -10.80
CA VAL A 278 16.89 0.52 -9.84
C VAL A 278 15.40 0.27 -9.96
N LEU A 279 14.77 -0.17 -8.88
CA LEU A 279 13.32 -0.26 -8.82
C LEU A 279 12.76 1.12 -8.48
N THR A 280 11.99 1.67 -9.42
CA THR A 280 11.40 3.01 -9.33
C THR A 280 9.90 2.90 -9.06
N GLY A 281 9.43 3.65 -8.06
CA GLY A 281 8.00 3.81 -7.77
C GLY A 281 7.44 2.88 -6.70
N GLY A 282 8.31 2.19 -5.94
CA GLY A 282 7.93 1.21 -4.92
C GLY A 282 7.71 -0.19 -5.49
N TYR A 283 7.10 -1.08 -4.71
CA TYR A 283 6.92 -2.49 -5.10
C TYR A 283 5.84 -2.70 -6.17
N HIS A 284 5.01 -1.68 -6.43
CA HIS A 284 4.15 -1.63 -7.63
C HIS A 284 4.78 -0.90 -8.81
N GLY A 285 6.04 -0.52 -8.68
CA GLY A 285 6.87 0.13 -9.69
C GLY A 285 7.46 -0.81 -10.72
N ASN A 286 8.49 -0.32 -11.43
CA ASN A 286 9.24 -1.08 -12.42
C ASN A 286 10.75 -0.92 -12.21
N TRP A 287 11.48 -1.97 -12.56
CA TRP A 287 12.93 -1.91 -12.72
C TRP A 287 13.29 -1.07 -13.94
N ILE A 288 14.30 -0.21 -13.77
CA ILE A 288 15.09 0.36 -14.86
C ILE A 288 16.52 -0.17 -14.74
N ASP A 289 17.18 -0.37 -15.87
CA ASP A 289 18.57 -0.81 -15.89
C ASP A 289 19.55 0.30 -15.45
N ALA A 290 20.82 -0.06 -15.34
CA ALA A 290 21.87 0.83 -14.87
C ALA A 290 22.08 2.06 -15.78
N MET A 291 21.94 1.91 -17.10
CA MET A 291 22.12 2.99 -18.08
C MET A 291 20.96 3.97 -17.99
N ALA A 292 19.74 3.47 -17.99
CA ALA A 292 18.53 4.24 -17.77
C ALA A 292 18.59 5.00 -16.44
N ALA A 293 19.05 4.37 -15.35
CA ALA A 293 19.20 5.03 -14.06
C ALA A 293 20.24 6.17 -14.08
N HIS A 294 21.29 6.06 -14.92
CA HIS A 294 22.31 7.08 -15.09
C HIS A 294 21.81 8.31 -15.86
N GLU A 295 20.98 8.09 -16.87
CA GLU A 295 20.40 9.12 -17.75
C GLU A 295 19.15 9.79 -17.17
N ALA A 296 18.36 9.04 -16.38
CA ALA A 296 17.09 9.51 -15.86
C ALA A 296 17.24 10.73 -14.93
N VAL A 297 16.23 11.59 -15.00
CA VAL A 297 16.00 12.67 -14.04
C VAL A 297 14.74 12.38 -13.23
N ILE A 298 14.62 12.99 -12.05
CA ILE A 298 13.45 12.85 -11.20
C ILE A 298 12.23 13.49 -11.89
N SER A 299 11.44 12.69 -12.59
CA SER A 299 10.24 13.12 -13.31
C SER A 299 9.39 11.90 -13.64
N LYS A 300 8.07 12.06 -13.66
CA LYS A 300 7.16 11.01 -14.13
C LYS A 300 7.39 10.69 -15.59
N GLU A 301 7.55 11.73 -16.42
CA GLU A 301 7.81 11.58 -17.85
C GLU A 301 9.15 10.90 -18.11
N SER A 302 10.23 11.36 -17.46
CA SER A 302 11.56 10.76 -17.61
C SER A 302 11.60 9.29 -17.15
N PHE A 303 11.01 8.95 -16.00
CA PHE A 303 10.96 7.54 -15.60
C PHE A 303 10.12 6.71 -16.56
N ALA A 304 8.99 7.21 -17.04
CA ALA A 304 8.16 6.50 -18.00
C ALA A 304 8.88 6.24 -19.33
N SER A 305 9.73 7.16 -19.82
CA SER A 305 10.49 6.96 -21.06
C SER A 305 11.51 5.82 -20.97
N PHE A 306 11.97 5.48 -19.77
CA PHE A 306 12.84 4.33 -19.51
C PHE A 306 12.10 3.08 -19.02
N GLY A 307 10.75 3.06 -19.09
CA GLY A 307 9.94 1.95 -18.59
C GLY A 307 9.77 1.91 -17.06
N GLY A 308 10.34 2.88 -16.35
CA GLY A 308 10.18 3.11 -14.91
C GLY A 308 8.85 3.78 -14.53
N ALA A 309 8.70 4.10 -13.25
CA ALA A 309 7.59 4.91 -12.75
C ALA A 309 7.98 5.68 -11.48
N LEU A 310 7.49 6.91 -11.31
CA LEU A 310 7.70 7.64 -10.05
C LEU A 310 6.88 7.05 -8.89
N GLY A 311 5.69 6.52 -9.17
CA GLY A 311 4.86 5.76 -8.23
C GLY A 311 4.69 6.43 -6.85
N ALA A 312 4.97 5.65 -5.79
CA ALA A 312 4.93 6.10 -4.39
C ALA A 312 6.18 6.90 -3.95
N GLY A 313 7.12 7.18 -4.86
CA GLY A 313 8.37 7.90 -4.57
C GLY A 313 9.47 7.03 -3.95
N ALA A 314 9.30 5.71 -3.86
CA ALA A 314 10.38 4.82 -3.43
C ALA A 314 11.35 4.50 -4.59
N ILE A 315 12.64 4.66 -4.34
CA ILE A 315 13.75 4.40 -5.26
C ILE A 315 14.70 3.40 -4.61
N LEU A 316 14.90 2.26 -5.27
CA LEU A 316 15.52 1.09 -4.68
C LEU A 316 16.61 0.51 -5.61
N PRO A 317 17.85 1.03 -5.56
CA PRO A 317 18.98 0.41 -6.24
C PRO A 317 19.28 -0.99 -5.70
N ILE A 318 19.72 -1.88 -6.59
CA ILE A 318 20.37 -3.15 -6.25
C ILE A 318 21.86 -3.04 -6.60
N GLY A 319 22.72 -3.39 -5.65
CA GLY A 319 24.18 -3.40 -5.82
C GLY A 319 24.71 -4.75 -6.33
N PRO A 320 25.97 -4.81 -6.78
CA PRO A 320 26.56 -5.99 -7.43
C PRO A 320 26.75 -7.21 -6.50
N GLU A 321 26.74 -7.00 -5.18
CA GLU A 321 27.02 -8.01 -4.15
C GLU A 321 25.85 -8.96 -3.83
N THR A 322 24.70 -8.82 -4.50
CA THR A 322 23.50 -9.62 -4.24
C THR A 322 22.89 -10.13 -5.53
N CYS A 323 22.22 -11.28 -5.48
CA CYS A 323 21.44 -11.81 -6.58
C CYS A 323 20.19 -10.95 -6.82
N PRO A 324 20.06 -10.22 -7.95
CA PRO A 324 18.90 -9.36 -8.19
C PRO A 324 17.60 -10.16 -8.35
N LEU A 325 17.67 -11.35 -8.95
CA LEU A 325 16.52 -12.24 -9.12
C LEU A 325 16.04 -12.83 -7.79
N GLY A 326 16.95 -13.14 -6.87
CA GLY A 326 16.63 -13.60 -5.53
C GLY A 326 15.96 -12.52 -4.68
N GLU A 327 16.46 -11.28 -4.74
CA GLU A 327 15.81 -10.12 -4.12
C GLU A 327 14.40 -9.89 -4.69
N ALA A 328 14.27 -9.93 -6.02
CA ALA A 328 12.98 -9.75 -6.69
C ALA A 328 11.99 -10.86 -6.35
N LEU A 329 12.44 -12.12 -6.25
CA LEU A 329 11.61 -13.25 -5.85
C LEU A 329 11.10 -13.11 -4.42
N ARG A 330 11.91 -12.57 -3.49
CA ARG A 330 11.45 -12.27 -2.12
C ARG A 330 10.33 -11.25 -2.11
N VAL A 331 10.49 -10.14 -2.85
CA VAL A 331 9.45 -9.12 -3.00
C VAL A 331 8.22 -9.69 -3.70
N ALA A 332 8.40 -10.54 -4.70
CA ALA A 332 7.28 -11.15 -5.42
C ALA A 332 6.42 -12.05 -4.52
N ASN A 333 7.07 -12.85 -3.67
CA ASN A 333 6.38 -13.68 -2.68
C ASN A 333 5.65 -12.81 -1.64
N TRP A 334 6.26 -11.72 -1.18
CA TRP A 334 5.59 -10.77 -0.29
C TRP A 334 4.36 -10.13 -0.96
N LEU A 335 4.48 -9.63 -2.19
CA LEU A 335 3.35 -9.10 -2.96
C LEU A 335 2.23 -10.13 -3.13
N ALA A 336 2.56 -11.41 -3.36
CA ALA A 336 1.58 -12.48 -3.46
C ALA A 336 0.94 -12.88 -2.11
N ALA A 337 1.54 -12.51 -0.98
CA ALA A 337 0.98 -12.68 0.36
C ALA A 337 0.09 -11.49 0.78
N GLU A 338 0.38 -10.29 0.25
CA GLU A 338 -0.30 -9.03 0.57
C GLU A 338 -1.64 -8.81 -0.17
N THR A 339 -2.24 -9.88 -0.67
CA THR A 339 -3.47 -9.77 -1.45
C THR A 339 -4.69 -9.58 -0.55
N ALA A 340 -5.71 -8.90 -1.07
CA ALA A 340 -7.01 -8.83 -0.41
C ALA A 340 -7.80 -10.16 -0.45
N GLY A 341 -7.38 -11.13 -1.27
CA GLY A 341 -8.08 -12.42 -1.44
C GLY A 341 -9.47 -12.37 -2.09
N GLN A 342 -9.96 -11.20 -2.53
CA GLN A 342 -11.35 -11.02 -2.95
C GLN A 342 -11.67 -11.30 -4.42
N CYS A 343 -10.68 -11.27 -5.31
CA CYS A 343 -10.87 -11.49 -6.75
C CYS A 343 -9.98 -12.62 -7.27
N GLY A 344 -10.38 -13.28 -8.36
CA GLY A 344 -9.60 -14.35 -8.99
C GLY A 344 -8.13 -13.99 -9.23
N PRO A 345 -7.81 -12.78 -9.76
CA PRO A 345 -6.43 -12.32 -9.91
C PRO A 345 -5.63 -12.29 -8.59
N CYS A 346 -6.25 -11.89 -7.48
CA CYS A 346 -5.59 -11.91 -6.17
C CYS A 346 -5.45 -13.33 -5.63
N LYS A 347 -6.55 -14.10 -5.61
CA LYS A 347 -6.63 -15.41 -4.93
C LYS A 347 -5.81 -16.48 -5.63
N LEU A 348 -5.79 -16.46 -6.96
CA LEU A 348 -5.13 -17.48 -7.78
C LEU A 348 -4.01 -16.90 -8.63
N GLY A 349 -4.22 -15.72 -9.23
CA GLY A 349 -3.29 -15.14 -10.18
C GLY A 349 -1.93 -14.76 -9.58
N LEU A 350 -1.91 -13.98 -8.48
CA LEU A 350 -0.66 -13.52 -7.88
C LEU A 350 0.19 -14.64 -7.28
N PRO A 351 -0.36 -15.62 -6.53
CA PRO A 351 0.40 -16.79 -6.10
C PRO A 351 0.96 -17.60 -7.28
N ALA A 352 0.17 -17.78 -8.35
CA ALA A 352 0.64 -18.49 -9.55
C ALA A 352 1.75 -17.72 -10.28
N ALA A 353 1.67 -16.38 -10.34
CA ALA A 353 2.72 -15.56 -10.96
C ALA A 353 4.02 -15.57 -10.14
N ALA A 354 3.95 -15.47 -8.81
CA ALA A 354 5.13 -15.59 -7.95
C ALA A 354 5.77 -16.99 -8.06
N GLY A 355 4.94 -18.05 -8.11
CA GLY A 355 5.39 -19.41 -8.40
C GLY A 355 6.06 -19.53 -9.76
N GLY A 356 5.44 -19.01 -10.82
CA GLY A 356 6.00 -19.01 -12.17
C GLY A 356 7.32 -18.24 -12.27
N LEU A 357 7.46 -17.12 -11.56
CA LEU A 357 8.73 -16.40 -11.46
C LEU A 357 9.81 -17.27 -10.79
N SER A 358 9.46 -17.98 -9.71
CA SER A 358 10.35 -18.96 -9.10
C SER A 358 10.75 -20.06 -10.09
N ASP A 359 9.80 -20.61 -10.85
CA ASP A 359 10.08 -21.68 -11.81
C ASP A 359 11.03 -21.20 -12.92
N VAL A 360 10.83 -19.99 -13.44
CA VAL A 360 11.73 -19.34 -14.41
C VAL A 360 13.14 -19.18 -13.85
N ILE A 361 13.27 -18.66 -12.63
CA ILE A 361 14.57 -18.45 -11.97
C ILE A 361 15.31 -19.76 -11.67
N ASN A 362 14.60 -20.87 -11.55
CA ASN A 362 15.17 -22.20 -11.29
C ASN A 362 15.33 -23.07 -12.56
N GLY A 363 15.40 -22.45 -13.75
CA GLY A 363 15.68 -23.18 -14.98
C GLY A 363 14.47 -23.90 -15.60
N GLY A 364 13.24 -23.50 -15.28
CA GLY A 364 12.01 -24.09 -15.84
C GLY A 364 11.82 -23.90 -17.36
N GLY A 365 12.76 -23.25 -18.05
CA GLY A 365 12.80 -23.09 -19.49
C GLY A 365 11.66 -22.25 -20.07
N GLN A 366 11.46 -22.38 -21.38
CA GLN A 366 10.49 -21.59 -22.14
C GLN A 366 9.04 -21.76 -21.65
N ALA A 367 8.67 -22.98 -21.23
CA ALA A 367 7.32 -23.26 -20.74
C ALA A 367 6.99 -22.48 -19.47
N ALA A 368 7.93 -22.35 -18.52
CA ALA A 368 7.74 -21.56 -17.31
C ALA A 368 7.61 -20.06 -17.63
N LEU A 369 8.41 -19.56 -18.58
CA LEU A 369 8.33 -18.17 -19.03
C LEU A 369 6.99 -17.85 -19.69
N GLU A 370 6.49 -18.75 -20.55
CA GLU A 370 5.18 -18.61 -21.19
C GLU A 370 4.03 -18.68 -20.18
N ALA A 371 4.11 -19.59 -19.20
CA ALA A 371 3.13 -19.69 -18.13
C ALA A 371 3.07 -18.41 -17.30
N LEU A 372 4.23 -17.86 -16.90
CA LEU A 372 4.30 -16.59 -16.17
C LEU A 372 3.73 -15.42 -17.00
N ARG A 373 4.06 -15.34 -18.29
CA ARG A 373 3.51 -14.32 -19.20
C ARG A 373 1.98 -14.45 -19.32
N ALA A 374 1.46 -15.67 -19.46
CA ALA A 374 0.03 -15.91 -19.52
C ALA A 374 -0.69 -15.45 -18.23
N VAL A 375 -0.15 -15.80 -17.06
CA VAL A 375 -0.73 -15.40 -15.77
C VAL A 375 -0.68 -13.88 -15.57
N THR A 376 0.47 -13.25 -15.84
CA THR A 376 0.64 -11.79 -15.70
C THR A 376 -0.28 -11.00 -16.64
N GLN A 377 -0.55 -11.50 -17.85
CA GLN A 377 -1.56 -10.91 -18.73
C GLN A 377 -2.99 -11.17 -18.24
N ALA A 378 -3.27 -12.36 -17.72
CA ALA A 378 -4.61 -12.72 -17.24
C ALA A 378 -5.06 -11.89 -16.02
N VAL A 379 -4.14 -11.41 -15.18
CA VAL A 379 -4.48 -10.57 -14.02
C VAL A 379 -4.75 -9.11 -14.37
N LYS A 380 -4.20 -8.62 -15.49
CA LYS A 380 -4.23 -7.21 -15.88
C LYS A 380 -5.66 -6.69 -16.06
N GLY A 381 -6.00 -5.63 -15.33
CA GLY A 381 -7.28 -4.95 -15.36
C GLY A 381 -8.45 -5.70 -14.70
N ARG A 382 -8.22 -6.91 -14.17
CA ARG A 382 -9.28 -7.77 -13.61
C ARG A 382 -9.36 -7.74 -12.09
N GLY A 383 -8.50 -6.96 -11.42
CA GLY A 383 -8.46 -6.83 -9.97
C GLY A 383 -9.54 -5.91 -9.39
N ALA A 384 -10.03 -6.22 -8.18
CA ALA A 384 -10.88 -5.30 -7.41
C ALA A 384 -10.16 -3.99 -7.05
N CYS A 385 -8.83 -4.02 -6.95
CA CYS A 385 -7.95 -2.85 -6.83
C CYS A 385 -6.77 -2.93 -7.82
N LYS A 386 -5.84 -1.97 -7.76
CA LYS A 386 -4.64 -1.92 -8.62
C LYS A 386 -3.49 -2.81 -8.16
N HIS A 387 -3.64 -3.51 -7.03
CA HIS A 387 -2.59 -4.38 -6.52
C HIS A 387 -2.18 -5.49 -7.51
N PRO A 388 -3.09 -6.25 -8.14
CA PRO A 388 -2.70 -7.23 -9.16
C PRO A 388 -1.99 -6.62 -10.36
N ASP A 389 -2.42 -5.45 -10.81
CA ASP A 389 -1.79 -4.72 -11.92
C ASP A 389 -0.35 -4.31 -11.57
N GLY A 390 -0.15 -3.77 -10.36
CA GLY A 390 1.15 -3.36 -9.84
C GLY A 390 2.11 -4.55 -9.71
N SER A 391 1.67 -5.64 -9.09
CA SER A 391 2.49 -6.84 -8.90
C SER A 391 2.86 -7.51 -10.23
N ALA A 392 1.93 -7.57 -11.20
CA ALA A 392 2.22 -8.14 -12.51
C ALA A 392 3.28 -7.33 -13.28
N ARG A 393 3.25 -6.00 -13.17
CA ARG A 393 4.29 -5.12 -13.75
C ARG A 393 5.66 -5.36 -13.09
N PHE A 394 5.68 -5.52 -11.77
CA PHE A 394 6.90 -5.86 -11.05
C PHE A 394 7.51 -7.19 -11.53
N PHE A 395 6.69 -8.24 -11.70
CA PHE A 395 7.16 -9.54 -12.21
C PHE A 395 7.71 -9.44 -13.63
N ALA A 396 7.00 -8.74 -14.52
CA ALA A 396 7.41 -8.58 -15.90
C ALA A 396 8.71 -7.76 -16.03
N SER A 397 8.81 -6.64 -15.32
CA SER A 397 10.00 -5.78 -15.36
C SER A 397 11.24 -6.45 -14.76
N THR A 398 11.07 -7.35 -13.78
CA THR A 398 12.18 -8.15 -13.21
C THR A 398 12.89 -8.96 -14.30
N LEU A 399 12.13 -9.63 -15.17
CA LEU A 399 12.72 -10.44 -16.24
C LEU A 399 13.39 -9.61 -17.32
N SER A 400 12.84 -8.42 -17.62
CA SER A 400 13.41 -7.53 -18.63
C SER A 400 14.67 -6.81 -18.15
N ALA A 401 14.79 -6.51 -16.85
CA ALA A 401 15.90 -5.74 -16.31
C ALA A 401 17.15 -6.57 -16.00
N PHE A 402 16.98 -7.87 -15.74
CA PHE A 402 18.07 -8.76 -15.28
C PHE A 402 18.23 -9.95 -16.23
N THR A 403 18.37 -9.69 -17.53
CA THR A 403 18.46 -10.74 -18.57
C THR A 403 19.72 -11.59 -18.43
N ASP A 404 20.85 -10.98 -18.08
CA ASP A 404 22.13 -11.68 -17.97
C ASP A 404 22.15 -12.58 -16.73
N ASP A 405 21.65 -12.07 -15.61
CA ASP A 405 21.39 -12.87 -14.40
C ASP A 405 20.45 -14.04 -14.68
N LEU A 406 19.39 -13.78 -15.46
CA LEU A 406 18.43 -14.82 -15.80
C LEU A 406 19.07 -15.91 -16.65
N ALA A 407 19.92 -15.54 -17.61
CA ALA A 407 20.68 -16.49 -18.41
C ALA A 407 21.58 -17.37 -17.52
N ALA A 408 22.33 -16.77 -16.58
CA ALA A 408 23.16 -17.52 -15.63
C ALA A 408 22.33 -18.46 -14.74
N HIS A 409 21.17 -17.99 -14.24
CA HIS A 409 20.25 -18.82 -13.45
C HIS A 409 19.74 -20.05 -14.23
N VAL A 410 19.42 -19.87 -15.51
CA VAL A 410 18.90 -20.95 -16.36
C VAL A 410 19.98 -21.92 -16.79
N LEU A 411 21.20 -21.45 -17.08
CA LEU A 411 22.30 -22.27 -17.59
C LEU A 411 23.10 -22.96 -16.47
N ASP A 412 23.37 -22.23 -15.38
CA ASP A 412 24.32 -22.64 -14.34
C ASP A 412 23.65 -22.98 -13.00
N GLY A 413 22.31 -22.90 -12.94
CA GLY A 413 21.53 -23.11 -11.72
C GLY A 413 21.57 -21.95 -10.71
N GLY A 414 22.22 -20.83 -11.07
CA GLY A 414 22.28 -19.60 -10.29
C GLY A 414 23.31 -18.60 -10.84
N CYS A 415 23.22 -17.33 -10.43
CA CYS A 415 24.19 -16.29 -10.83
C CYS A 415 25.45 -16.23 -9.94
N GLY A 416 25.73 -17.24 -9.10
CA GLY A 416 26.88 -17.28 -8.20
C GLY A 416 26.86 -16.29 -7.02
N ARG A 417 25.80 -15.50 -6.88
CA ARG A 417 25.63 -14.50 -5.79
C ARG A 417 24.56 -14.93 -4.79
N GLU A 418 24.81 -14.66 -3.52
CA GLU A 418 23.80 -14.86 -2.47
C GLU A 418 22.73 -13.77 -2.48
N THR A 419 21.57 -14.06 -1.88
CA THR A 419 20.50 -13.06 -1.67
C THR A 419 20.64 -12.45 -0.28
N THR A 420 21.10 -11.22 -0.20
CA THR A 420 21.51 -10.57 1.07
C THR A 420 20.39 -9.81 1.79
N GLY A 421 19.26 -9.59 1.12
CA GLY A 421 18.10 -8.88 1.64
C GLY A 421 18.24 -7.38 1.67
N VAL A 422 18.74 -6.80 0.59
CA VAL A 422 18.82 -5.35 0.45
C VAL A 422 17.45 -4.71 0.25
N LEU A 423 16.49 -5.41 -0.37
CA LEU A 423 15.13 -4.89 -0.52
C LEU A 423 14.35 -5.07 0.79
N PRO A 424 13.87 -3.97 1.41
CA PRO A 424 13.30 -4.01 2.74
C PRO A 424 11.97 -4.77 2.75
N LEU A 425 11.88 -5.82 3.55
CA LEU A 425 10.62 -6.52 3.83
C LEU A 425 10.33 -6.44 5.32
N PRO A 426 9.06 -6.53 5.74
CA PRO A 426 8.73 -6.53 7.15
C PRO A 426 9.45 -7.66 7.90
N GLY A 427 9.88 -7.39 9.13
CA GLY A 427 10.63 -8.36 9.95
C GLY A 427 9.77 -9.54 10.42
N PRO A 428 10.39 -10.65 10.87
CA PRO A 428 9.67 -11.72 11.57
C PRO A 428 8.96 -11.15 12.80
N GLY A 429 7.65 -11.43 12.95
CA GLY A 429 6.76 -10.84 13.96
C GLY A 429 5.77 -9.79 13.42
N TYR A 430 5.98 -9.26 12.21
CA TYR A 430 5.07 -8.30 11.57
C TYR A 430 3.66 -8.87 11.30
N GLN A 431 3.52 -10.20 11.22
CA GLN A 431 2.25 -10.90 11.11
C GLN A 431 1.67 -11.36 12.46
N GLU A 432 2.46 -11.37 13.55
CA GLU A 432 1.99 -11.85 14.85
C GLU A 432 1.01 -10.88 15.53
N ALA A 433 0.99 -9.60 15.11
CA ALA A 433 0.16 -8.58 15.74
C ALA A 433 -1.22 -8.34 15.10
N GLU A 434 -1.51 -8.86 13.90
CA GLU A 434 -2.79 -8.57 13.20
C GLU A 434 -3.35 -9.82 12.47
N GLU A 435 -3.92 -10.69 13.30
CA GLU A 435 -4.50 -12.01 13.06
C GLU A 435 -5.08 -12.30 11.66
N SER A 436 -4.64 -13.46 11.16
CA SER A 436 -5.38 -14.46 10.38
C SER A 436 -6.50 -13.98 9.44
N ILE A 437 -6.23 -14.00 8.13
CA ILE A 437 -7.26 -14.41 7.18
C ILE A 437 -7.15 -15.94 7.08
N PRO A 438 -8.09 -16.70 7.65
CA PRO A 438 -8.16 -18.15 7.44
C PRO A 438 -8.21 -18.42 5.95
N SER A 439 -7.39 -19.34 5.44
CA SER A 439 -7.58 -19.84 4.07
C SER A 439 -8.89 -20.63 3.92
N GLY A 440 -9.49 -21.00 5.06
CA GLY A 440 -10.57 -21.98 5.19
C GLY A 440 -10.07 -23.42 5.13
N GLU A 441 -8.86 -23.65 4.60
CA GLU A 441 -8.30 -24.97 4.40
C GLU A 441 -7.63 -25.52 5.66
N LYS A 442 -7.65 -26.84 5.83
CA LYS A 442 -6.95 -27.54 6.92
C LYS A 442 -5.92 -28.48 6.34
N LEU A 443 -4.77 -28.57 7.00
CA LEU A 443 -3.78 -29.58 6.70
C LEU A 443 -4.14 -30.83 7.49
N ALA A 444 -4.23 -31.98 6.81
CA ALA A 444 -4.62 -33.25 7.41
C ALA A 444 -3.58 -34.32 7.10
N VAL A 445 -3.37 -35.21 8.08
CA VAL A 445 -2.50 -36.38 7.98
C VAL A 445 -3.38 -37.63 7.88
N ASP A 446 -3.10 -38.48 6.89
CA ASP A 446 -3.60 -39.84 6.83
C ASP A 446 -2.66 -40.74 7.64
N TRP A 447 -3.09 -41.07 8.86
CA TRP A 447 -2.30 -41.85 9.80
C TRP A 447 -2.05 -43.29 9.35
N THR A 448 -2.83 -43.81 8.40
CA THR A 448 -2.62 -45.16 7.87
C THR A 448 -1.44 -45.22 6.89
N LEU A 449 -1.08 -44.09 6.28
CA LEU A 449 0.03 -43.97 5.34
C LEU A 449 1.27 -43.36 5.99
N CYS A 450 1.13 -42.59 7.07
CA CYS A 450 2.25 -41.90 7.67
C CYS A 450 3.30 -42.88 8.23
N GLN A 451 4.56 -42.64 7.89
CA GLN A 451 5.71 -43.44 8.35
C GLN A 451 6.70 -42.63 9.22
N GLY A 452 6.32 -41.43 9.67
CA GLY A 452 7.16 -40.66 10.61
C GLY A 452 8.42 -40.00 10.02
N HIS A 453 8.52 -39.84 8.69
CA HIS A 453 9.70 -39.28 8.00
C HIS A 453 10.12 -37.86 8.40
N GLY A 454 9.29 -37.10 9.14
CA GLY A 454 9.66 -35.79 9.69
C GLY A 454 9.72 -34.60 8.74
N LEU A 455 9.90 -34.82 7.43
CA LEU A 455 10.12 -33.75 6.43
C LEU A 455 9.04 -32.66 6.41
N CYS A 456 7.82 -33.00 6.80
CA CYS A 456 6.72 -32.04 6.86
C CYS A 456 6.84 -31.02 8.00
N ALA A 457 7.41 -31.41 9.14
CA ALA A 457 7.72 -30.52 10.24
C ALA A 457 8.87 -29.57 9.87
N ASP A 458 9.82 -29.99 9.04
CA ASP A 458 10.89 -29.13 8.55
C ASP A 458 10.40 -28.10 7.53
N ILE A 459 9.43 -28.47 6.69
CA ILE A 459 8.91 -27.62 5.62
C ILE A 459 7.91 -26.58 6.15
N VAL A 460 7.12 -26.92 7.18
CA VAL A 460 6.13 -26.02 7.79
C VAL A 460 6.05 -26.19 9.31
N PRO A 461 7.12 -25.84 10.05
CA PRO A 461 7.21 -26.02 11.51
C PRO A 461 6.17 -25.20 12.28
N GLU A 462 5.59 -24.18 11.64
CA GLU A 462 4.53 -23.35 12.20
C GLU A 462 3.19 -24.10 12.30
N LEU A 463 2.98 -25.16 11.51
CA LEU A 463 1.73 -25.96 11.51
C LEU A 463 1.91 -27.40 11.94
N ILE A 464 3.12 -27.97 11.78
CA ILE A 464 3.43 -29.36 12.11
C ILE A 464 4.64 -29.39 13.03
N ARG A 465 4.52 -30.11 14.16
CA ARG A 465 5.65 -30.43 15.04
C ARG A 465 5.80 -31.94 15.14
N MET A 466 7.01 -32.44 15.33
CA MET A 466 7.21 -33.87 15.58
C MET A 466 6.89 -34.20 17.03
N GLY A 467 6.03 -35.19 17.23
CA GLY A 467 5.73 -35.77 18.52
C GLY A 467 6.86 -36.68 19.02
N PRO A 468 6.88 -36.99 20.33
CA PRO A 468 7.86 -37.91 20.92
C PRO A 468 7.72 -39.36 20.41
N ASP A 469 6.60 -39.68 19.76
CA ASP A 469 6.33 -40.94 19.08
C ASP A 469 6.88 -41.00 17.64
N GLY A 470 7.51 -39.92 17.16
CA GLY A 470 8.04 -39.84 15.80
C GLY A 470 6.99 -39.54 14.73
N TYR A 471 5.77 -39.16 15.11
CA TYR A 471 4.70 -38.78 14.19
C TYR A 471 4.40 -37.27 14.22
N PRO A 472 3.90 -36.68 13.12
CA PRO A 472 3.62 -35.25 13.05
C PRO A 472 2.36 -34.87 13.84
N ALA A 473 2.44 -33.91 14.75
CA ALA A 473 1.31 -33.27 15.42
C ALA A 473 0.92 -31.97 14.68
N LEU A 474 -0.35 -31.88 14.27
CA LEU A 474 -0.92 -30.72 13.57
C LEU A 474 -1.52 -29.72 14.56
N ALA A 475 -1.38 -28.42 14.27
CA ALA A 475 -2.18 -27.40 14.92
C ALA A 475 -3.64 -27.47 14.43
N ASP A 476 -4.63 -27.43 15.34
CA ASP A 476 -6.07 -27.51 15.02
C ASP A 476 -6.64 -26.31 14.21
N ALA A 477 -5.79 -25.32 13.91
CA ALA A 477 -6.14 -24.11 13.18
C ALA A 477 -6.17 -24.32 11.66
N SER A 478 -7.01 -23.56 10.97
CA SER A 478 -6.95 -23.47 9.50
C SER A 478 -5.58 -22.97 9.05
N VAL A 479 -5.07 -23.51 7.94
CA VAL A 479 -3.81 -23.09 7.33
C VAL A 479 -3.88 -21.58 7.06
N PRO A 480 -3.05 -20.76 7.72
CA PRO A 480 -3.00 -19.33 7.44
C PRO A 480 -2.60 -19.08 5.99
N MET A 481 -3.14 -18.02 5.37
CA MET A 481 -2.91 -17.79 3.94
C MET A 481 -1.43 -17.65 3.57
N HIS A 482 -0.62 -17.07 4.44
CA HIS A 482 0.83 -16.93 4.24
C HIS A 482 1.60 -18.27 4.32
N LEU A 483 1.04 -19.29 4.98
CA LEU A 483 1.66 -20.62 5.11
C LEU A 483 1.17 -21.61 4.05
N ARG A 484 0.17 -21.25 3.22
CA ARG A 484 -0.41 -22.14 2.21
C ARG A 484 0.63 -22.70 1.25
N GLY A 485 1.57 -21.88 0.76
CA GLY A 485 2.61 -22.34 -0.15
C GLY A 485 3.56 -23.38 0.48
N ARG A 486 3.88 -23.21 1.77
CA ARG A 486 4.68 -24.17 2.53
C ARG A 486 3.90 -25.45 2.85
N ALA A 487 2.63 -25.32 3.24
CA ALA A 487 1.73 -26.47 3.43
C ALA A 487 1.58 -27.31 2.15
N GLN A 488 1.40 -26.68 0.98
CA GLN A 488 1.36 -27.38 -0.31
C GLN A 488 2.70 -28.06 -0.65
N ARG A 489 3.82 -27.45 -0.29
CA ARG A 489 5.15 -28.04 -0.47
C ARG A 489 5.34 -29.25 0.44
N ALA A 490 4.86 -29.19 1.69
CA ALA A 490 4.89 -30.31 2.63
C ALA A 490 4.05 -31.50 2.12
N VAL A 491 2.87 -31.23 1.54
CA VAL A 491 2.06 -32.26 0.84
C VAL A 491 2.84 -32.90 -0.31
N ARG A 492 3.36 -32.09 -1.24
CA ARG A 492 4.07 -32.60 -2.43
C ARG A 492 5.36 -33.36 -2.11
N ARG A 493 6.03 -33.03 -0.99
CA ARG A 493 7.28 -33.66 -0.59
C ARG A 493 7.11 -34.76 0.45
N CYS A 494 5.88 -35.09 0.86
CA CYS A 494 5.64 -36.21 1.76
C CYS A 494 5.98 -37.53 1.04
N PRO A 495 7.04 -38.27 1.43
CA PRO A 495 7.45 -39.47 0.71
C PRO A 495 6.39 -40.58 0.78
N ALA A 496 5.64 -40.62 1.88
CA ALA A 496 4.57 -41.57 2.12
C ALA A 496 3.20 -41.11 1.59
N LEU A 497 3.12 -39.92 0.97
CA LEU A 497 1.89 -39.31 0.48
C LEU A 497 0.78 -39.19 1.54
N ALA A 498 1.17 -39.13 2.81
CA ALA A 498 0.27 -39.13 3.96
C ALA A 498 -0.31 -37.74 4.29
N LEU A 499 0.07 -36.68 3.57
CA LEU A 499 -0.40 -35.31 3.84
C LEU A 499 -1.36 -34.84 2.76
N ARG A 500 -2.43 -34.15 3.16
CA ARG A 500 -3.38 -33.51 2.24
C ARG A 500 -3.89 -32.18 2.79
N ILE A 501 -4.33 -31.32 1.88
CA ILE A 501 -5.04 -30.09 2.23
C ILE A 501 -6.54 -30.31 1.98
N GLU A 502 -7.33 -30.20 3.03
CA GLU A 502 -8.78 -30.34 3.00
C GLU A 502 -9.43 -28.96 2.89
N GLN A 503 -10.41 -28.83 1.98
CA GLN A 503 -11.29 -27.67 1.93
C GLN A 503 -12.48 -27.89 2.87
N PRO A 504 -13.01 -26.84 3.52
CA PRO A 504 -14.20 -26.98 4.34
C PRO A 504 -15.38 -27.29 3.42
N ALA A 505 -16.22 -28.25 3.83
CA ALA A 505 -17.46 -28.54 3.11
C ALA A 505 -18.33 -27.27 3.01
N PRO A 506 -19.04 -27.04 1.89
CA PRO A 506 -19.98 -25.93 1.80
C PRO A 506 -21.03 -26.09 2.91
N ALA A 507 -21.26 -25.01 3.67
CA ALA A 507 -22.27 -25.00 4.71
C ALA A 507 -23.62 -25.45 4.13
N ARG A 508 -24.20 -26.52 4.69
CA ARG A 508 -25.59 -26.88 4.40
C ARG A 508 -26.46 -25.67 4.79
N PRO A 509 -27.40 -25.22 3.94
CA PRO A 509 -28.32 -24.17 4.34
C PRO A 509 -29.08 -24.64 5.58
N GLU A 510 -29.01 -23.85 6.65
CA GLU A 510 -29.79 -24.09 7.86
C GLU A 510 -31.26 -24.20 7.47
N ARG A 511 -31.89 -25.31 7.87
CA ARG A 511 -33.35 -25.44 7.78
C ARG A 511 -33.94 -24.37 8.69
N SER A 512 -34.47 -23.31 8.08
CA SER A 512 -35.27 -22.31 8.76
C SER A 512 -36.31 -23.01 9.65
N PRO A 513 -36.45 -22.64 10.94
CA PRO A 513 -37.47 -23.23 11.79
C PRO A 513 -38.82 -22.93 11.17
N ARG A 514 -39.59 -23.99 10.86
CA ARG A 514 -40.98 -23.89 10.38
C ARG A 514 -41.73 -22.94 11.33
N ALA A 515 -42.25 -21.85 10.77
CA ALA A 515 -43.18 -20.99 11.46
C ALA A 515 -44.35 -21.83 11.98
N ALA A 516 -44.59 -21.78 13.29
CA ALA A 516 -45.77 -22.39 13.89
C ALA A 516 -47.01 -21.75 13.26
N LEU A 517 -47.89 -22.59 12.72
CA LEU A 517 -49.22 -22.19 12.28
C LEU A 517 -49.98 -21.54 13.46
N PRO A 518 -50.68 -20.41 13.26
CA PRO A 518 -51.49 -19.82 14.32
C PRO A 518 -52.68 -20.75 14.65
N PRO A 519 -53.07 -20.88 15.93
CA PRO A 519 -54.20 -21.71 16.30
C PRO A 519 -55.51 -21.14 15.72
N SER A 520 -56.31 -22.06 15.17
CA SER A 520 -57.64 -21.85 14.63
C SER A 520 -58.57 -21.13 15.61
N GLY A 521 -59.30 -20.13 15.10
CA GLY A 521 -60.23 -19.31 15.86
C GLY A 521 -61.30 -20.11 16.61
N GLY A 522 -61.25 -20.03 17.94
CA GLY A 522 -62.33 -20.44 18.84
C GLY A 522 -63.31 -19.29 19.05
N ARG A 523 -64.58 -19.54 18.71
CA ARG A 523 -65.74 -18.69 18.95
C ARG A 523 -65.79 -18.24 20.42
N LYS A 524 -65.86 -16.92 20.67
CA LYS A 524 -66.32 -16.39 21.96
C LYS A 524 -67.84 -16.23 21.92
N ALA A 525 -68.48 -16.95 22.83
CA ALA A 525 -69.88 -16.83 23.16
C ALA A 525 -70.19 -15.46 23.80
N LEU A 526 -71.37 -14.94 23.47
CA LEU A 526 -72.01 -13.80 24.11
C LEU A 526 -72.29 -14.14 25.59
N GLY A 527 -71.81 -13.29 26.50
CA GLY A 527 -72.19 -13.33 27.92
C GLY A 527 -73.50 -12.58 28.17
N PRO A 528 -74.30 -12.95 29.20
CA PRO A 528 -75.52 -12.25 29.57
C PRO A 528 -75.27 -11.19 30.67
N GLY A 529 -76.13 -10.16 30.73
CA GLY A 529 -76.28 -9.24 31.88
C GLY A 529 -75.93 -7.78 31.55
N ARG A 530 -76.92 -6.94 31.19
CA ARG A 530 -77.75 -6.07 32.05
C ARG A 530 -77.04 -4.81 32.56
N GLY A 531 -77.47 -3.70 31.99
CA GLY A 531 -77.34 -2.30 32.39
C GLY A 531 -78.23 -1.50 31.48
#